data_AF-A0A9D9DEJ7-F1
#
_entry.id   AF-A0A9D9DEJ7-F1
#
_cell.length_a   1.000
_cell.length_b   1.000
_cell.length_c   1.000
_cell.angle_alpha   90.00
_cell.angle_beta   90.00
_cell.angle_gamma   90.00
#
_symmetry.space_group_name_H-M   'P 1'
#
loop_
_entity.id
_entity.type
_entity.pdbx_description
1 polymer ?
#
loop_
_entity_poly.entity_id
_entity_poly.type
_entity_poly.pdbx_seq_one_letter_code
_entity_poly.pdbx_strand_id
1 'polypeptide(L)'
;MNKRKLAFASIACFVLASCDVSEVYPGDAYVDAVFINNLYDHYDDGLKEARESSNELITLQNGEHGYFNGSGNYDRPSSCIGFNQAKSCHPSYFQNADGSELDWSHDLVSGVGVGDWADQSPLYGISYSQTKKLSRLHDGFREGYLSKLYNGQIKCNAWGYYSMVVLGDEGYGTLFPAELTEASYFAFVARGGSDTPDSHTGRVSSFDINVTFYKYGDDLSTLQGTTVKLDDVKLQTNYSAEVTALVGFTFEDIGFDPSGIVGMSIDFESEDYYQGERISSDFSDGEEYHIGLMMLEVLFPDSTWN
;
A
#
# COMPACT_ATOMS: atom_id res chain seq x y z
N MET A 1 -12.59 55.54 21.42
CA MET A 1 -12.36 54.19 20.87
C MET A 1 -13.62 53.74 20.15
N ASN A 2 -13.54 53.55 18.82
CA ASN A 2 -14.71 53.41 17.94
C ASN A 2 -15.09 51.92 17.79
N LYS A 3 -16.19 51.50 18.41
CA LYS A 3 -16.67 50.09 18.52
C LYS A 3 -17.16 49.46 17.20
N ARG A 4 -16.94 50.08 16.05
CA ARG A 4 -17.46 49.63 14.74
C ARG A 4 -16.46 48.85 13.88
N LYS A 5 -15.20 48.71 14.30
CA LYS A 5 -14.18 47.97 13.55
C LYS A 5 -13.93 46.52 14.02
N LEU A 6 -14.60 46.07 15.08
CA LEU A 6 -14.37 44.73 15.64
C LEU A 6 -15.30 43.64 15.10
N ALA A 7 -16.37 44.01 14.37
CA ALA A 7 -17.36 43.03 13.90
C ALA A 7 -17.10 42.48 12.49
N PHE A 8 -16.20 43.11 11.71
CA PHE A 8 -15.88 42.66 10.34
C PHE A 8 -14.68 41.70 10.26
N ALA A 9 -13.87 41.59 11.31
CA ALA A 9 -12.79 40.60 11.37
C ALA A 9 -13.29 39.19 11.73
N SER A 10 -14.43 39.09 12.43
CA SER A 10 -14.96 37.81 12.91
C SER A 10 -15.73 37.03 11.85
N ILE A 11 -16.17 37.67 10.76
CA ILE A 11 -16.93 37.01 9.68
C ILE A 11 -15.99 36.56 8.54
N ALA A 12 -14.84 37.23 8.36
CA ALA A 12 -13.85 36.83 7.36
C ALA A 12 -13.11 35.52 7.72
N CYS A 13 -13.02 35.16 9.01
CA CYS A 13 -12.42 33.89 9.44
C CYS A 13 -13.33 32.67 9.26
N PHE A 14 -14.63 32.85 9.01
CA PHE A 14 -15.56 31.73 8.76
C PHE A 14 -15.75 31.41 7.27
N VAL A 15 -15.12 32.18 6.36
CA VAL A 15 -15.19 31.94 4.90
C VAL A 15 -13.92 31.22 4.37
N LEU A 16 -12.95 30.89 5.24
CA LEU A 16 -11.79 30.07 4.89
C LEU A 16 -11.87 28.61 5.40
N ALA A 17 -13.03 28.19 5.91
CA ALA A 17 -13.23 26.83 6.43
C ALA A 17 -14.38 26.10 5.70
N SER A 18 -14.47 26.27 4.39
CA SER A 18 -15.18 25.32 3.52
C SER A 18 -14.31 25.04 2.31
N CYS A 19 -13.14 24.46 2.54
CA CYS A 19 -12.63 23.54 1.52
C CYS A 19 -13.60 22.38 1.53
N ASP A 20 -14.35 22.24 0.45
CA ASP A 20 -15.00 21.00 0.09
C ASP A 20 -13.97 19.88 0.31
N VAL A 21 -14.23 18.98 1.27
CA VAL A 21 -13.51 17.69 1.38
C VAL A 21 -14.01 16.74 0.29
N SER A 22 -14.29 17.29 -0.89
CA SER A 22 -14.52 16.50 -2.08
C SER A 22 -13.21 15.75 -2.34
N GLU A 23 -13.27 14.42 -2.33
CA GLU A 23 -12.20 13.57 -2.83
C GLU A 23 -11.57 14.24 -4.05
N VAL A 24 -10.28 14.54 -3.98
CA VAL A 24 -9.56 15.32 -5.00
C VAL A 24 -9.52 14.61 -6.35
N TYR A 25 -10.06 13.38 -6.43
CA TYR A 25 -10.15 12.57 -7.63
C TYR A 25 -11.52 11.92 -7.75
N PRO A 26 -12.06 11.79 -8.98
CA PRO A 26 -13.28 11.03 -9.20
C PRO A 26 -13.07 9.57 -8.76
N GLY A 27 -14.11 8.98 -8.17
CA GLY A 27 -14.06 7.67 -7.53
C GLY A 27 -13.57 6.51 -8.43
N ASP A 28 -13.51 6.73 -9.75
CA ASP A 28 -13.09 5.80 -10.80
C ASP A 28 -11.61 5.92 -11.24
N ALA A 29 -10.81 6.80 -10.64
CA ALA A 29 -9.37 6.82 -10.93
C ALA A 29 -8.69 5.48 -10.54
N TYR A 30 -7.77 4.97 -11.37
CA TYR A 30 -6.97 3.75 -11.11
C TYR A 30 -7.77 2.46 -10.98
N VAL A 31 -8.89 2.38 -11.70
CA VAL A 31 -9.67 1.16 -11.89
C VAL A 31 -9.98 0.89 -13.38
N ASP A 32 -9.10 1.33 -14.27
CA ASP A 32 -9.19 1.12 -15.72
C ASP A 32 -8.86 -0.33 -16.07
N ALA A 33 -9.60 -0.92 -17.01
CA ALA A 33 -9.33 -2.26 -17.55
C ALA A 33 -7.99 -2.33 -18.31
N VAL A 34 -7.48 -1.19 -18.79
CA VAL A 34 -6.18 -1.06 -19.44
C VAL A 34 -5.11 -0.87 -18.36
N PHE A 35 -4.24 -1.87 -18.21
CA PHE A 35 -3.20 -1.94 -17.18
C PHE A 35 -2.41 -0.64 -17.00
N ILE A 36 -1.82 -0.12 -18.07
CA ILE A 36 -0.97 1.09 -18.05
C ILE A 36 -1.72 2.37 -17.66
N ASN A 37 -3.04 2.44 -17.85
CA ASN A 37 -3.84 3.61 -17.46
C ASN A 37 -3.91 3.79 -15.94
N ASN A 38 -3.46 2.78 -15.18
CA ASN A 38 -3.42 2.84 -13.73
C ASN A 38 -2.00 3.09 -13.17
N LEU A 39 -1.05 3.53 -14.00
CA LEU A 39 0.31 3.86 -13.55
C LEU A 39 0.33 5.05 -12.58
N TYR A 40 1.05 4.90 -11.49
CA TYR A 40 1.34 5.94 -10.52
C TYR A 40 2.82 5.94 -10.14
N ASP A 41 3.48 7.06 -10.41
CA ASP A 41 4.92 7.24 -10.30
C ASP A 41 5.28 8.53 -9.53
N HIS A 42 4.31 9.09 -8.79
CA HIS A 42 4.50 10.36 -8.09
C HIS A 42 5.39 10.20 -6.85
N TYR A 43 6.32 11.15 -6.68
CA TYR A 43 7.13 11.33 -5.49
C TYR A 43 6.92 12.73 -4.92
N ASP A 44 6.60 12.83 -3.64
CA ASP A 44 6.66 14.11 -2.93
C ASP A 44 8.10 14.65 -2.88
N ASP A 45 8.22 15.98 -2.90
CA ASP A 45 9.50 16.69 -2.98
C ASP A 45 10.51 16.20 -1.93
N GLY A 46 11.73 15.89 -2.38
CA GLY A 46 12.86 15.50 -1.54
C GLY A 46 12.92 14.00 -1.19
N LEU A 47 11.87 13.22 -1.43
CA LEU A 47 11.85 11.78 -1.10
C LEU A 47 12.76 10.96 -2.01
N LYS A 48 12.84 11.28 -3.31
CA LYS A 48 13.68 10.56 -4.28
C LYS A 48 15.17 10.76 -3.94
N GLU A 49 15.57 12.00 -3.66
CA GLU A 49 16.93 12.33 -3.21
C GLU A 49 17.26 11.68 -1.85
N ALA A 50 16.32 11.73 -0.89
CA ALA A 50 16.50 11.09 0.41
C ALA A 50 16.69 9.57 0.29
N ARG A 51 15.94 8.91 -0.61
CA ARG A 51 16.08 7.48 -0.92
C ARG A 51 17.45 7.17 -1.51
N GLU A 52 17.88 7.93 -2.51
CA GLU A 52 19.20 7.74 -3.15
C GLU A 52 20.36 7.96 -2.17
N SER A 53 20.14 8.79 -1.15
CA SER A 53 21.09 9.03 -0.05
C SER A 53 20.88 8.11 1.17
N SER A 54 19.96 7.14 1.10
CA SER A 54 19.66 6.20 2.17
C SER A 54 20.94 5.48 2.60
N ASN A 55 21.29 5.62 3.87
CA ASN A 55 22.55 5.11 4.41
C ASN A 55 22.41 3.70 5.00
N GLU A 56 21.18 3.20 5.10
CA GLU A 56 20.87 1.94 5.76
C GLU A 56 19.94 1.09 4.89
N LEU A 57 20.41 -0.13 4.59
CA LEU A 57 19.71 -1.15 3.84
C LEU A 57 19.56 -2.39 4.71
N ILE A 58 18.31 -2.75 5.00
CA ILE A 58 17.96 -3.99 5.71
C ILE A 58 17.40 -4.96 4.67
N THR A 59 18.12 -6.02 4.36
CA THR A 59 17.67 -7.04 3.40
C THR A 59 17.01 -8.20 4.13
N LEU A 60 15.77 -8.49 3.77
CA LEU A 60 14.94 -9.54 4.35
C LEU A 60 14.71 -10.67 3.34
N GLN A 61 14.78 -11.89 3.84
CA GLN A 61 14.34 -13.10 3.14
C GLN A 61 12.95 -13.50 3.63
N ASN A 62 12.25 -14.36 2.88
CA ASN A 62 10.97 -14.90 3.36
C ASN A 62 11.20 -15.83 4.56
N GLY A 63 10.39 -15.70 5.61
CA GLY A 63 10.39 -16.65 6.73
C GLY A 63 10.45 -16.02 8.11
N GLU A 64 10.92 -16.82 9.08
CA GLU A 64 11.10 -16.41 10.48
C GLU A 64 12.14 -15.29 10.59
N HIS A 65 11.79 -14.21 11.31
CA HIS A 65 12.57 -12.96 11.38
C HIS A 65 12.83 -12.25 10.04
N GLY A 66 12.10 -12.62 9.00
CA GLY A 66 12.15 -12.01 7.68
C GLY A 66 10.85 -11.30 7.34
N TYR A 67 10.50 -11.31 6.06
CA TYR A 67 9.18 -10.88 5.62
C TYR A 67 8.21 -12.06 5.52
N PHE A 68 6.93 -11.77 5.72
CA PHE A 68 5.84 -12.66 5.34
C PHE A 68 5.30 -12.23 3.97
N ASN A 69 4.95 -13.19 3.13
CA ASN A 69 4.21 -12.95 1.91
C ASN A 69 3.27 -14.13 1.65
N GLY A 70 2.24 -13.92 0.83
CA GLY A 70 1.59 -15.09 0.28
C GLY A 70 0.40 -14.81 -0.60
N SER A 71 0.62 -15.07 -1.89
CA SER A 71 -0.41 -15.54 -2.81
C SER A 71 -0.42 -17.08 -2.92
N GLY A 72 0.53 -17.81 -2.30
CA GLY A 72 0.60 -19.28 -2.30
C GLY A 72 2.01 -19.85 -2.36
N ASN A 73 2.14 -21.12 -2.78
CA ASN A 73 3.44 -21.76 -3.02
C ASN A 73 4.10 -21.15 -4.27
N TYR A 74 5.42 -21.00 -4.25
CA TYR A 74 6.27 -20.36 -5.27
C TYR A 74 6.04 -20.92 -6.70
N ASP A 75 5.53 -22.16 -6.82
CA ASP A 75 5.20 -22.81 -8.10
C ASP A 75 3.70 -22.77 -8.48
N ARG A 76 2.81 -22.54 -7.51
CA ARG A 76 1.33 -22.53 -7.66
C ARG A 76 0.71 -21.64 -6.58
N PRO A 77 0.38 -20.38 -6.89
CA PRO A 77 -0.35 -19.51 -5.99
C PRO A 77 -1.68 -20.18 -5.57
N SER A 78 -1.94 -20.23 -4.27
CA SER A 78 -3.16 -20.75 -3.66
C SER A 78 -3.31 -20.16 -2.26
N SER A 79 -4.43 -19.47 -2.04
CA SER A 79 -4.90 -19.00 -0.73
C SER A 79 -3.92 -18.15 0.11
N CYS A 80 -4.43 -17.68 1.23
CA CYS A 80 -4.02 -16.51 2.00
C CYS A 80 -2.77 -16.76 2.87
N ILE A 81 -1.69 -17.29 2.27
CA ILE A 81 -0.52 -17.82 3.01
C ILE A 81 0.18 -16.75 3.84
N GLY A 82 0.37 -15.54 3.32
CA GLY A 82 1.14 -14.49 4.02
C GLY A 82 0.49 -14.08 5.33
N PHE A 83 -0.84 -14.01 5.33
CA PHE A 83 -1.60 -13.79 6.55
C PHE A 83 -1.46 -14.93 7.55
N ASN A 84 -1.52 -16.19 7.11
CA ASN A 84 -1.34 -17.33 8.00
C ASN A 84 0.09 -17.41 8.55
N GLN A 85 1.10 -17.09 7.74
CA GLN A 85 2.50 -17.00 8.16
C GLN A 85 2.65 -15.93 9.24
N ALA A 86 2.21 -14.70 8.96
CA ALA A 86 2.28 -13.60 9.91
C ALA A 86 1.52 -13.91 11.21
N LYS A 87 0.32 -14.48 11.11
CA LYS A 87 -0.50 -14.92 12.25
C LYS A 87 0.17 -16.03 13.06
N SER A 88 0.89 -16.95 12.43
CA SER A 88 1.58 -18.02 13.14
C SER A 88 2.71 -17.51 14.02
N CYS A 89 3.42 -16.46 13.57
CA CYS A 89 4.48 -15.81 14.34
C CYS A 89 3.92 -14.85 15.40
N HIS A 90 2.91 -14.05 15.02
CA HIS A 90 2.40 -12.95 15.83
C HIS A 90 0.87 -12.98 15.95
N PRO A 91 0.28 -13.99 16.61
CA PRO A 91 -1.16 -14.24 16.59
C PRO A 91 -2.01 -13.09 17.14
N SER A 92 -1.48 -12.32 18.12
CA SER A 92 -2.18 -11.18 18.72
C SER A 92 -2.45 -10.04 17.73
N TYR A 93 -1.62 -9.86 16.70
CA TYR A 93 -1.81 -8.80 15.71
C TYR A 93 -3.00 -9.08 14.77
N PHE A 94 -3.44 -10.34 14.71
CA PHE A 94 -4.52 -10.80 13.85
C PHE A 94 -5.81 -11.06 14.63
N GLN A 95 -5.95 -10.42 15.79
CA GLN A 95 -7.15 -10.44 16.62
C GLN A 95 -7.82 -9.07 16.66
N ASN A 96 -9.12 -9.07 16.97
CA ASN A 96 -9.87 -7.86 17.26
C ASN A 96 -9.73 -7.46 18.75
N ALA A 97 -10.41 -6.39 19.17
CA ALA A 97 -10.37 -5.89 20.56
C ALA A 97 -10.97 -6.85 21.61
N ASP A 98 -11.86 -7.77 21.22
CA ASP A 98 -12.43 -8.82 22.08
C ASP A 98 -11.61 -10.12 22.08
N GLY A 99 -10.53 -10.18 21.28
CA GLY A 99 -9.65 -11.34 21.15
C GLY A 99 -10.08 -12.37 20.11
N SER A 100 -11.20 -12.17 19.41
CA SER A 100 -11.59 -13.02 18.29
C SER A 100 -10.68 -12.82 17.09
N GLU A 101 -10.50 -13.88 16.32
CA GLU A 101 -9.61 -13.88 15.16
C GLU A 101 -10.24 -13.09 14.00
N LEU A 102 -9.42 -12.23 13.39
CA LEU A 102 -9.77 -11.53 12.16
C LEU A 102 -9.65 -12.48 10.97
N ASP A 103 -10.53 -12.27 10.01
CA ASP A 103 -10.59 -13.04 8.78
C ASP A 103 -9.98 -12.25 7.62
N TRP A 104 -9.15 -12.94 6.83
CA TRP A 104 -8.64 -12.47 5.55
C TRP A 104 -8.98 -13.51 4.48
N SER A 105 -10.29 -13.74 4.30
CA SER A 105 -10.85 -14.67 3.33
C SER A 105 -11.43 -13.93 2.12
N HIS A 106 -12.15 -14.67 1.26
CA HIS A 106 -12.69 -14.18 0.00
C HIS A 106 -13.86 -13.20 0.22
N ASP A 107 -14.25 -12.46 -0.82
CA ASP A 107 -15.40 -11.55 -0.89
C ASP A 107 -16.55 -11.79 0.11
N LEU A 108 -16.63 -10.91 1.12
CA LEU A 108 -17.68 -10.94 2.15
C LEU A 108 -18.95 -10.12 1.77
N VAL A 109 -18.88 -9.27 0.73
CA VAL A 109 -20.02 -8.48 0.23
C VAL A 109 -20.09 -8.64 -1.28
N SER A 110 -21.13 -9.32 -1.76
CA SER A 110 -21.42 -9.47 -3.18
C SER A 110 -22.28 -8.32 -3.70
N GLY A 111 -22.00 -7.81 -4.91
CA GLY A 111 -22.94 -6.95 -5.65
C GLY A 111 -22.64 -5.45 -5.66
N VAL A 112 -21.45 -5.04 -5.21
CA VAL A 112 -20.86 -3.73 -5.53
C VAL A 112 -20.23 -3.88 -6.92
N GLY A 113 -20.39 -2.91 -7.82
CA GLY A 113 -19.80 -2.96 -9.16
C GLY A 113 -18.26 -2.91 -9.14
N VAL A 114 -17.64 -2.55 -10.25
CA VAL A 114 -16.26 -2.00 -10.29
C VAL A 114 -16.44 -0.49 -10.56
N GLY A 115 -15.81 0.42 -9.80
CA GLY A 115 -16.10 1.89 -9.82
C GLY A 115 -17.04 2.54 -8.72
N ASP A 116 -17.62 1.79 -7.79
CA ASP A 116 -18.63 2.07 -6.78
C ASP A 116 -18.07 1.88 -5.35
N TRP A 117 -18.18 2.90 -4.52
CA TRP A 117 -17.81 2.82 -3.11
C TRP A 117 -18.89 2.12 -2.30
N ALA A 118 -18.52 1.11 -1.50
CA ALA A 118 -19.42 0.46 -0.57
C ALA A 118 -19.05 0.75 0.88
N ASP A 119 -20.06 1.03 1.70
CA ASP A 119 -19.91 1.02 3.15
C ASP A 119 -19.59 -0.40 3.62
N GLN A 120 -18.34 -0.61 4.02
CA GLN A 120 -17.86 -1.88 4.57
C GLN A 120 -17.83 -1.88 6.11
N SER A 121 -18.50 -0.92 6.77
CA SER A 121 -18.66 -0.90 8.23
C SER A 121 -19.19 -2.21 8.84
N PRO A 122 -20.03 -3.03 8.18
CA PRO A 122 -20.44 -4.33 8.72
C PRO A 122 -19.31 -5.34 8.88
N LEU A 123 -18.16 -5.14 8.22
CA LEU A 123 -16.99 -6.02 8.31
C LEU A 123 -16.01 -5.61 9.41
N TYR A 124 -16.33 -4.59 10.19
CA TYR A 124 -15.49 -4.12 11.28
C TYR A 124 -15.42 -5.14 12.41
N GLY A 125 -14.20 -5.48 12.83
CA GLY A 125 -13.96 -6.54 13.82
C GLY A 125 -14.14 -7.96 13.27
N ILE A 126 -14.39 -8.09 11.96
CA ILE A 126 -14.50 -9.36 11.23
C ILE A 126 -13.36 -9.46 10.23
N SER A 127 -13.29 -8.55 9.27
CA SER A 127 -12.27 -8.55 8.22
C SER A 127 -11.01 -7.84 8.69
N TYR A 128 -9.86 -8.44 8.42
CA TYR A 128 -8.55 -7.91 8.76
C TYR A 128 -8.31 -6.51 8.18
N SER A 129 -8.35 -6.36 6.86
CA SER A 129 -8.07 -5.08 6.19
C SER A 129 -9.04 -3.98 6.61
N GLN A 130 -10.34 -4.26 6.71
CA GLN A 130 -11.32 -3.26 7.20
C GLN A 130 -11.13 -2.88 8.67
N THR A 131 -10.57 -3.77 9.49
CA THR A 131 -10.30 -3.51 10.90
C THR A 131 -9.01 -2.73 11.09
N LYS A 132 -7.98 -2.99 10.26
CA LYS A 132 -6.62 -2.48 10.40
C LYS A 132 -6.25 -1.32 9.46
N LYS A 133 -7.20 -0.82 8.68
CA LYS A 133 -6.98 0.26 7.70
C LYS A 133 -6.58 1.61 8.31
N LEU A 134 -5.66 2.31 7.65
CA LEU A 134 -5.15 3.62 8.08
C LEU A 134 -6.22 4.71 8.13
N SER A 135 -7.17 4.69 7.20
CA SER A 135 -8.31 5.63 7.18
C SER A 135 -9.18 5.58 8.45
N ARG A 136 -9.06 4.56 9.29
CA ARG A 136 -9.72 4.53 10.62
C ARG A 136 -8.90 5.16 11.72
N LEU A 137 -7.58 5.20 11.56
CA LEU A 137 -6.63 5.62 12.58
C LEU A 137 -6.44 7.14 12.57
N HIS A 138 -6.43 7.75 11.39
CA HIS A 138 -6.30 9.20 11.24
C HIS A 138 -7.11 9.72 10.04
N ASP A 139 -7.82 10.83 10.21
CA ASP A 139 -8.73 11.38 9.19
C ASP A 139 -7.99 11.83 7.92
N GLY A 140 -6.74 12.29 8.04
CA GLY A 140 -5.92 12.69 6.90
C GLY A 140 -5.66 11.58 5.86
N PHE A 141 -5.74 10.30 6.25
CA PHE A 141 -5.61 9.18 5.31
C PHE A 141 -6.86 8.92 4.48
N ARG A 142 -7.96 9.64 4.74
CA ARG A 142 -9.19 9.59 3.93
C ARG A 142 -9.15 10.52 2.73
N GLU A 143 -8.11 11.32 2.61
CA GLU A 143 -8.00 12.37 1.62
C GLU A 143 -6.87 12.10 0.62
N GLY A 144 -6.98 12.75 -0.53
CA GLY A 144 -6.00 12.65 -1.61
C GLY A 144 -6.02 11.32 -2.34
N TYR A 145 -5.05 11.19 -3.23
CA TYR A 145 -4.92 10.07 -4.16
C TYR A 145 -4.82 8.71 -3.46
N LEU A 146 -3.89 8.61 -2.50
CA LEU A 146 -3.53 7.34 -1.87
C LEU A 146 -4.55 6.86 -0.84
N SER A 147 -5.60 7.64 -0.55
CA SER A 147 -6.71 7.25 0.33
C SER A 147 -7.32 5.90 -0.04
N LYS A 148 -7.32 5.54 -1.33
CA LYS A 148 -7.76 4.23 -1.83
C LYS A 148 -6.92 3.07 -1.27
N LEU A 149 -5.59 3.23 -1.19
CA LEU A 149 -4.68 2.25 -0.59
C LEU A 149 -4.88 2.13 0.93
N TYR A 150 -5.52 3.12 1.56
CA TYR A 150 -5.68 3.22 3.01
C TYR A 150 -7.09 2.85 3.50
N ASN A 151 -7.97 2.35 2.62
CA ASN A 151 -9.40 2.15 2.92
C ASN A 151 -9.82 0.69 3.22
N GLY A 152 -8.88 -0.26 3.26
CA GLY A 152 -9.13 -1.61 3.80
C GLY A 152 -10.07 -2.49 2.98
N GLN A 153 -10.20 -2.22 1.67
CA GLN A 153 -11.16 -2.88 0.76
C GLN A 153 -10.73 -4.29 0.31
N ILE A 154 -9.45 -4.64 0.43
CA ILE A 154 -8.86 -5.80 -0.25
C ILE A 154 -8.85 -7.03 0.64
N LYS A 155 -9.16 -8.14 0.00
CA LYS A 155 -9.22 -9.48 0.57
C LYS A 155 -8.18 -10.35 -0.10
N CYS A 156 -8.02 -11.56 0.41
CA CYS A 156 -7.13 -12.56 -0.16
C CYS A 156 -7.40 -12.84 -1.65
N ASN A 157 -8.64 -12.61 -2.10
CA ASN A 157 -8.97 -12.53 -3.52
C ASN A 157 -9.30 -11.09 -3.95
N ALA A 158 -8.87 -10.70 -5.14
CA ALA A 158 -9.19 -9.41 -5.76
C ALA A 158 -10.33 -9.51 -6.80
N TRP A 159 -11.25 -10.48 -6.65
CA TRP A 159 -12.31 -10.76 -7.64
C TRP A 159 -13.34 -9.62 -7.81
N GLY A 160 -13.27 -8.56 -7.01
CA GLY A 160 -14.18 -7.42 -7.13
C GLY A 160 -13.68 -6.11 -6.54
N TYR A 161 -12.38 -5.94 -6.28
CA TYR A 161 -11.90 -4.76 -5.55
C TYR A 161 -11.00 -3.80 -6.35
N TYR A 162 -11.50 -2.56 -6.29
CA TYR A 162 -10.94 -1.21 -6.37
C TYR A 162 -9.49 -1.01 -5.97
N SER A 163 -8.83 -0.14 -6.73
CA SER A 163 -7.42 0.26 -6.64
C SER A 163 -6.50 -0.75 -7.30
N MET A 164 -6.15 -0.44 -8.54
CA MET A 164 -5.05 -1.06 -9.27
C MET A 164 -3.97 -0.01 -9.44
N VAL A 165 -3.48 0.59 -8.35
CA VAL A 165 -2.34 1.51 -8.45
C VAL A 165 -1.17 0.67 -8.97
N VAL A 166 -0.81 0.86 -10.22
CA VAL A 166 0.30 0.16 -10.87
C VAL A 166 1.54 1.01 -10.64
N LEU A 167 2.57 0.39 -10.08
CA LEU A 167 3.89 0.99 -9.99
C LEU A 167 4.76 0.44 -11.13
N GLY A 168 5.54 1.33 -11.76
CA GLY A 168 6.76 0.95 -12.47
C GLY A 168 7.91 0.74 -11.51
N ASP A 169 9.08 0.38 -12.03
CA ASP A 169 10.29 0.15 -11.22
C ASP A 169 10.72 1.37 -10.39
N GLU A 170 10.51 2.60 -10.89
CA GLU A 170 10.78 3.81 -10.12
C GLU A 170 9.90 3.94 -8.86
N GLY A 171 8.73 3.29 -8.85
CA GLY A 171 7.84 3.27 -7.69
C GLY A 171 7.10 4.58 -7.44
N TYR A 172 6.71 4.80 -6.18
CA TYR A 172 6.14 6.07 -5.72
C TYR A 172 6.68 6.43 -4.33
N GLY A 173 6.59 7.72 -3.97
CA GLY A 173 6.93 8.20 -2.64
C GLY A 173 5.90 9.22 -2.12
N THR A 174 5.55 9.12 -0.84
CA THR A 174 4.60 10.04 -0.22
C THR A 174 4.99 10.40 1.22
N LEU A 175 4.76 11.65 1.58
CA LEU A 175 4.71 12.10 2.96
C LEU A 175 3.34 11.77 3.55
N PHE A 176 3.35 11.27 4.78
CA PHE A 176 2.13 11.00 5.51
C PHE A 176 1.50 12.31 6.03
N PRO A 177 0.16 12.34 6.19
CA PRO A 177 -0.54 13.48 6.76
C PRO A 177 -0.28 13.68 8.27
N ALA A 178 0.39 12.73 8.93
CA ALA A 178 0.70 12.72 10.35
C ALA A 178 2.00 11.94 10.59
N GLU A 179 2.68 12.20 11.71
CA GLU A 179 3.90 11.49 12.09
C GLU A 179 3.58 10.18 12.82
N LEU A 180 4.18 9.07 12.38
CA LEU A 180 4.01 7.77 13.01
C LEU A 180 4.68 7.77 14.39
N THR A 181 3.91 7.49 15.43
CA THR A 181 4.42 7.45 16.82
C THR A 181 4.80 6.04 17.22
N GLU A 182 3.94 5.07 16.88
CA GLU A 182 4.11 3.66 17.22
C GLU A 182 3.43 2.80 16.15
N ALA A 183 4.07 1.68 15.79
CA ALA A 183 3.48 0.59 15.02
C ALA A 183 4.20 -0.71 15.35
N SER A 184 3.50 -1.84 15.37
CA SER A 184 4.14 -3.14 15.56
C SER A 184 4.69 -3.71 14.25
N TYR A 185 4.05 -3.41 13.13
CA TYR A 185 4.45 -3.93 11.82
C TYR A 185 3.95 -3.07 10.67
N PHE A 186 4.55 -3.28 9.52
CA PHE A 186 4.15 -2.73 8.24
C PHE A 186 3.66 -3.85 7.34
N ALA A 187 2.59 -3.60 6.58
CA ALA A 187 2.15 -4.51 5.56
C ALA A 187 1.53 -3.78 4.36
N PHE A 188 1.55 -4.41 3.21
CA PHE A 188 0.85 -3.97 2.02
C PHE A 188 0.23 -5.18 1.32
N VAL A 189 -0.81 -4.91 0.53
CA VAL A 189 -1.46 -5.91 -0.29
C VAL A 189 -1.12 -5.64 -1.74
N ALA A 190 -0.53 -6.62 -2.41
CA ALA A 190 -0.03 -6.49 -3.78
C ALA A 190 -0.29 -7.74 -4.64
N ARG A 191 -0.22 -7.57 -5.96
CA ARG A 191 -0.02 -8.64 -6.93
C ARG A 191 0.86 -8.14 -8.08
N GLY A 192 1.35 -9.04 -8.93
CA GLY A 192 1.98 -8.65 -10.18
C GLY A 192 0.92 -8.28 -11.22
N GLY A 193 1.25 -7.36 -12.11
CA GLY A 193 0.42 -7.02 -13.28
C GLY A 193 1.27 -6.85 -14.52
N SER A 194 0.69 -7.13 -15.68
CA SER A 194 1.36 -6.97 -16.98
C SER A 194 0.32 -6.78 -18.08
N ASP A 195 0.72 -6.08 -19.15
CA ASP A 195 -0.07 -5.88 -20.38
C ASP A 195 0.18 -6.96 -21.46
N THR A 196 0.98 -7.98 -21.13
CA THR A 196 1.22 -9.12 -22.03
C THR A 196 -0.09 -9.83 -22.42
N PRO A 197 -0.23 -10.29 -23.68
CA PRO A 197 -1.47 -10.90 -24.17
C PRO A 197 -1.89 -12.08 -23.31
N ASP A 198 -3.19 -12.12 -23.02
CA ASP A 198 -3.78 -13.11 -22.13
C ASP A 198 -3.59 -14.54 -22.66
N SER A 199 -2.71 -15.29 -21.99
CA SER A 199 -2.47 -16.72 -22.25
C SER A 199 -3.50 -17.62 -21.57
N HIS A 200 -4.48 -17.04 -20.85
CA HIS A 200 -5.44 -17.73 -19.98
C HIS A 200 -4.78 -18.55 -18.85
N THR A 201 -3.51 -18.28 -18.58
CA THR A 201 -2.71 -18.92 -17.53
C THR A 201 -1.94 -17.84 -16.78
N GLY A 202 -2.30 -17.60 -15.52
CA GLY A 202 -1.52 -16.72 -14.65
C GLY A 202 -0.13 -17.30 -14.41
N ARG A 203 0.84 -16.43 -14.16
CA ARG A 203 2.22 -16.84 -13.83
C ARG A 203 2.62 -16.30 -12.47
N VAL A 204 3.78 -16.75 -11.98
CA VAL A 204 4.41 -16.20 -10.79
C VAL A 204 5.62 -15.41 -11.25
N SER A 205 5.62 -14.12 -10.94
CA SER A 205 6.76 -13.23 -11.19
C SER A 205 7.46 -12.91 -9.87
N SER A 206 8.74 -12.58 -9.97
CA SER A 206 9.59 -12.30 -8.80
C SER A 206 9.87 -10.81 -8.72
N PHE A 207 9.72 -10.24 -7.53
CA PHE A 207 9.92 -8.82 -7.28
C PHE A 207 10.88 -8.66 -6.10
N ASP A 208 11.97 -7.94 -6.32
CA ASP A 208 12.80 -7.40 -5.25
C ASP A 208 12.19 -6.05 -4.87
N ILE A 209 11.46 -6.00 -3.76
CA ILE A 209 10.67 -4.82 -3.37
C ILE A 209 11.42 -4.02 -2.32
N ASN A 210 11.66 -2.75 -2.58
CA ASN A 210 12.21 -1.83 -1.58
C ASN A 210 11.09 -1.01 -0.95
N VAL A 211 11.06 -0.99 0.38
CA VAL A 211 10.22 -0.09 1.17
C VAL A 211 11.14 0.87 1.90
N THR A 212 11.12 2.15 1.55
CA THR A 212 11.92 3.15 2.26
C THR A 212 11.03 3.93 3.20
N PHE A 213 11.41 4.02 4.46
CA PHE A 213 10.77 4.90 5.44
C PHE A 213 11.59 6.15 5.63
N TYR A 214 10.92 7.30 5.73
CA TYR A 214 11.58 8.59 5.88
C TYR A 214 11.31 9.18 7.25
N LYS A 215 12.37 9.72 7.86
CA LYS A 215 12.31 10.54 9.09
C LYS A 215 12.97 11.88 8.82
N TYR A 216 12.61 12.90 9.58
CA TYR A 216 13.43 14.11 9.62
C TYR A 216 14.71 13.85 10.42
N GLY A 217 15.85 14.34 9.90
CA GLY A 217 17.09 14.37 10.65
C GLY A 217 17.06 15.40 11.79
N ASP A 218 18.17 15.51 12.52
CA ASP A 218 18.30 16.41 13.69
C ASP A 218 17.98 17.90 13.39
N ASP A 219 18.08 18.32 12.13
CA ASP A 219 17.78 19.68 11.67
C ASP A 219 16.29 19.93 11.41
N LEU A 220 15.44 18.90 11.54
CA LEU A 220 13.99 18.92 11.31
C LEU A 220 13.57 19.39 9.91
N SER A 221 14.47 19.27 8.93
CA SER A 221 14.22 19.74 7.55
C SER A 221 14.77 18.80 6.48
N THR A 222 15.85 18.08 6.79
CA THR A 222 16.44 17.09 5.91
C THR A 222 15.76 15.74 6.13
N LEU A 223 15.27 15.13 5.06
CA LEU A 223 14.73 13.78 5.09
C LEU A 223 15.86 12.76 5.06
N GLN A 224 15.76 11.75 5.91
CA GLN A 224 16.67 10.60 5.97
C GLN A 224 15.86 9.34 5.70
N GLY A 225 16.30 8.57 4.70
CA GLY A 225 15.69 7.29 4.34
C GLY A 225 16.38 6.11 5.03
N THR A 226 15.59 5.13 5.45
CA THR A 226 16.04 3.76 5.76
C THR A 226 15.26 2.80 4.86
N THR A 227 15.99 1.98 4.10
CA THR A 227 15.39 1.08 3.10
C THR A 227 15.35 -0.35 3.61
N VAL A 228 14.17 -0.96 3.57
CA VAL A 228 13.95 -2.38 3.82
C VAL A 228 13.73 -3.06 2.48
N LYS A 229 14.65 -3.92 2.05
CA LYS A 229 14.55 -4.70 0.83
C LYS A 229 13.96 -6.08 1.12
N LEU A 230 12.90 -6.43 0.41
CA LEU A 230 12.26 -7.74 0.44
C LEU A 230 12.73 -8.50 -0.81
N ASP A 231 13.63 -9.46 -0.62
CA ASP A 231 14.20 -10.22 -1.75
C ASP A 231 13.22 -11.29 -2.25
N ASP A 232 13.13 -11.43 -3.57
CA ASP A 232 12.44 -12.52 -4.26
C ASP A 232 10.96 -12.69 -3.86
N VAL A 233 10.24 -11.58 -3.69
CA VAL A 233 8.80 -11.60 -3.40
C VAL A 233 8.06 -12.17 -4.60
N LYS A 234 7.55 -13.39 -4.46
CA LYS A 234 6.73 -14.03 -5.49
C LYS A 234 5.29 -13.53 -5.48
N LEU A 235 4.86 -12.98 -6.60
CA LEU A 235 3.50 -12.50 -6.80
C LEU A 235 2.89 -13.13 -8.05
N GLN A 236 1.59 -13.41 -7.99
CA GLN A 236 0.85 -13.88 -9.15
C GLN A 236 0.60 -12.72 -10.13
N THR A 237 0.79 -12.98 -11.43
CA THR A 237 0.73 -11.99 -12.53
C THR A 237 -0.20 -12.50 -13.65
N ASN A 238 -1.08 -11.63 -14.19
CA ASN A 238 -2.04 -11.86 -15.29
C ASN A 238 -3.18 -12.88 -15.04
N TYR A 239 -4.08 -13.09 -16.01
CA TYR A 239 -5.39 -13.76 -15.84
C TYR A 239 -5.34 -15.08 -15.04
N SER A 240 -6.27 -15.23 -14.09
CA SER A 240 -6.20 -16.11 -12.90
C SER A 240 -5.37 -15.58 -11.72
N ALA A 241 -4.76 -14.38 -11.80
CA ALA A 241 -4.18 -13.59 -10.68
C ALA A 241 -5.27 -13.03 -9.76
N GLU A 242 -6.14 -13.93 -9.36
CA GLU A 242 -7.25 -13.77 -8.45
C GLU A 242 -6.78 -13.55 -7.03
N VAL A 243 -5.55 -13.98 -6.72
CA VAL A 243 -4.99 -14.00 -5.38
C VAL A 243 -4.02 -12.84 -5.22
N THR A 244 -4.29 -11.99 -4.23
CA THR A 244 -3.34 -10.97 -3.78
C THR A 244 -2.46 -11.53 -2.68
N ALA A 245 -1.25 -11.00 -2.54
CA ALA A 245 -0.38 -11.29 -1.41
C ALA A 245 -0.49 -10.18 -0.37
N LEU A 246 -0.65 -10.57 0.90
CA LEU A 246 -0.32 -9.72 2.03
C LEU A 246 1.18 -9.89 2.27
N VAL A 247 1.93 -8.80 2.09
CA VAL A 247 3.38 -8.75 2.24
C VAL A 247 3.74 -7.79 3.36
N GLY A 248 4.70 -8.13 4.20
CA GLY A 248 5.12 -7.24 5.28
C GLY A 248 6.13 -7.86 6.22
N PHE A 249 6.45 -7.13 7.27
CA PHE A 249 7.42 -7.51 8.30
C PHE A 249 7.08 -6.78 9.60
N THR A 250 7.51 -7.34 10.73
CA THR A 250 7.40 -6.63 12.01
C THR A 250 8.61 -5.75 12.24
N PHE A 251 8.39 -4.59 12.86
CA PHE A 251 9.47 -3.66 13.15
C PHE A 251 10.45 -4.21 14.19
N GLU A 252 9.93 -4.98 15.15
CA GLU A 252 10.72 -5.69 16.16
C GLU A 252 11.66 -6.73 15.53
N ASP A 253 11.15 -7.58 14.63
CA ASP A 253 11.96 -8.65 14.00
C ASP A 253 13.14 -8.09 13.20
N ILE A 254 12.98 -6.91 12.60
CA ILE A 254 14.00 -6.27 11.77
C ILE A 254 14.86 -5.27 12.56
N GLY A 255 14.58 -5.07 13.85
CA GLY A 255 15.32 -4.15 14.71
C GLY A 255 15.19 -2.67 14.32
N PHE A 256 14.08 -2.27 13.70
CA PHE A 256 13.83 -0.90 13.25
C PHE A 256 12.79 -0.23 14.16
N ASP A 257 13.11 0.97 14.66
CA ASP A 257 12.15 1.78 15.42
C ASP A 257 11.27 2.58 14.46
N PRO A 258 9.94 2.35 14.41
CA PRO A 258 9.05 3.07 13.50
C PRO A 258 8.68 4.48 13.98
N SER A 259 9.02 4.86 15.21
CA SER A 259 8.70 6.19 15.75
C SER A 259 9.37 7.30 14.93
N GLY A 260 8.61 8.35 14.60
CA GLY A 260 9.07 9.50 13.81
C GLY A 260 9.05 9.29 12.30
N ILE A 261 8.47 8.21 11.77
CA ILE A 261 8.28 8.09 10.31
C ILE A 261 7.28 9.15 9.85
N VAL A 262 7.68 9.95 8.86
CA VAL A 262 6.89 11.01 8.24
C VAL A 262 6.51 10.71 6.79
N GLY A 263 7.01 9.62 6.21
CA GLY A 263 6.67 9.22 4.85
C GLY A 263 7.21 7.85 4.50
N MET A 264 6.84 7.38 3.31
CA MET A 264 7.35 6.14 2.74
C MET A 264 7.46 6.20 1.22
N SER A 265 8.30 5.34 0.66
CA SER A 265 8.29 5.00 -0.76
C SER A 265 8.29 3.50 -0.96
N ILE A 266 7.76 3.05 -2.09
CA ILE A 266 7.86 1.68 -2.56
C ILE A 266 8.33 1.71 -4.00
N ASP A 267 9.40 0.99 -4.28
CA ASP A 267 9.93 0.72 -5.62
C ASP A 267 10.31 -0.76 -5.73
N PHE A 268 10.61 -1.22 -6.94
CA PHE A 268 10.97 -2.63 -7.13
C PHE A 268 11.91 -2.85 -8.30
N GLU A 269 12.61 -3.98 -8.26
CA GLU A 269 13.25 -4.58 -9.42
C GLU A 269 12.53 -5.89 -9.76
N SER A 270 12.30 -6.13 -11.04
CA SER A 270 11.75 -7.39 -11.51
C SER A 270 12.39 -7.80 -12.83
N GLU A 271 12.70 -9.08 -12.94
CA GLU A 271 13.11 -9.69 -14.20
C GLU A 271 12.04 -10.71 -14.59
N ASP A 272 11.26 -10.37 -15.61
CA ASP A 272 10.20 -11.25 -16.13
C ASP A 272 10.29 -11.37 -17.65
N TYR A 273 9.74 -12.47 -18.15
CA TYR A 273 9.85 -12.87 -19.55
C TYR A 273 8.50 -13.31 -20.10
N TYR A 274 8.18 -12.85 -21.31
CA TYR A 274 7.03 -13.30 -22.08
C TYR A 274 7.49 -13.90 -23.40
N GLN A 275 7.12 -15.16 -23.65
CA GLN A 275 7.53 -15.91 -24.85
C GLN A 275 9.06 -15.95 -25.10
N GLY A 276 9.85 -15.82 -24.03
CA GLY A 276 11.32 -15.83 -24.09
C GLY A 276 11.96 -14.45 -24.28
N GLU A 277 11.17 -13.39 -24.40
CA GLU A 277 11.64 -12.01 -24.46
C GLU A 277 11.43 -11.34 -23.10
N ARG A 278 12.42 -10.55 -22.66
CA ARG A 278 12.33 -9.80 -21.41
C ARG A 278 11.28 -8.69 -21.59
N ILE A 279 10.39 -8.55 -20.61
CA ILE A 279 9.43 -7.43 -20.56
C ILE A 279 9.93 -6.34 -19.62
N SER A 280 9.54 -5.08 -19.87
CA SER A 280 10.09 -3.94 -19.14
C SER A 280 9.34 -3.64 -17.85
N SER A 281 10.03 -3.08 -16.86
CA SER A 281 9.41 -2.44 -15.68
C SER A 281 9.38 -0.91 -15.78
N ASP A 282 10.04 -0.35 -16.80
CA ASP A 282 10.08 1.08 -17.12
C ASP A 282 8.99 1.36 -18.15
N PHE A 283 7.93 2.06 -17.74
CA PHE A 283 6.79 2.38 -18.61
C PHE A 283 7.09 3.52 -19.61
N SER A 284 8.31 4.07 -19.59
CA SER A 284 8.72 5.20 -20.44
C SER A 284 9.63 4.79 -21.61
N ASP A 285 10.08 3.55 -21.67
CA ASP A 285 11.07 3.07 -22.65
C ASP A 285 10.48 2.75 -24.04
N GLY A 286 9.15 2.64 -24.13
CA GLY A 286 8.41 2.36 -25.36
C GLY A 286 8.42 0.89 -25.78
N GLU A 287 8.77 -0.02 -24.86
CA GLU A 287 8.68 -1.47 -25.08
C GLU A 287 7.23 -1.92 -25.30
N GLU A 288 7.06 -3.07 -25.97
CA GLU A 288 5.72 -3.58 -26.29
C GLU A 288 4.95 -4.02 -25.05
N TYR A 289 5.67 -4.58 -24.07
CA TYR A 289 5.09 -5.17 -22.88
C TYR A 289 5.83 -4.76 -21.61
N HIS A 290 5.03 -4.57 -20.56
CA HIS A 290 5.46 -4.13 -19.25
C HIS A 290 5.02 -5.09 -18.15
N ILE A 291 5.75 -5.04 -17.04
CA ILE A 291 5.41 -5.60 -15.74
C ILE A 291 5.40 -4.49 -14.69
N GLY A 292 4.44 -4.57 -13.77
CA GLY A 292 4.33 -3.63 -12.66
C GLY A 292 3.88 -4.32 -11.38
N LEU A 293 4.12 -3.62 -10.28
CA LEU A 293 3.59 -3.99 -8.97
C LEU A 293 2.21 -3.34 -8.81
N MET A 294 1.16 -4.16 -8.75
CA MET A 294 -0.20 -3.67 -8.49
C MET A 294 -0.41 -3.55 -6.99
N MET A 295 -0.36 -2.33 -6.49
CA MET A 295 -0.62 -1.99 -5.09
C MET A 295 -2.12 -1.83 -4.86
N LEU A 296 -2.63 -2.58 -3.88
CA LEU A 296 -4.04 -2.54 -3.52
C LEU A 296 -4.26 -1.97 -2.12
N GLU A 297 -3.37 -2.24 -1.17
CA GLU A 297 -3.43 -1.61 0.17
C GLU A 297 -2.05 -1.33 0.76
N VAL A 298 -2.01 -0.36 1.66
CA VAL A 298 -0.90 -0.08 2.57
C VAL A 298 -1.45 0.05 3.98
N LEU A 299 -0.78 -0.59 4.94
CA LEU A 299 -1.26 -0.80 6.29
C LEU A 299 -0.13 -0.56 7.31
N PHE A 300 -0.44 0.22 8.35
CA PHE A 300 0.28 0.20 9.62
C PHE A 300 -0.73 -0.21 10.70
N PRO A 301 -0.97 -1.51 10.88
CA PRO A 301 -2.04 -1.97 11.75
C PRO A 301 -1.81 -1.59 13.22
N ASP A 302 -2.90 -1.17 13.87
CA ASP A 302 -2.91 -0.73 15.28
C ASP A 302 -1.89 0.38 15.62
N SER A 303 -1.48 1.16 14.62
CA SER A 303 -0.53 2.26 14.79
C SER A 303 -1.16 3.51 15.43
N THR A 304 -0.30 4.36 15.98
CA THR A 304 -0.66 5.67 16.51
C THR A 304 0.09 6.79 15.78
N TRP A 305 -0.56 7.95 15.62
CA TRP A 305 -0.12 9.05 14.76
C TRP A 305 -0.30 10.40 15.48
N ASN A 306 0.65 11.34 15.28
CA ASN A 306 0.66 12.69 15.86
C ASN A 306 0.48 13.79 14.81
#